data_AF-A0A6I5WUE4-F1
#
_entry.id   AF-A0A6I5WUE4-F1
#
_cell.length_a   1.000
_cell.length_b   1.000
_cell.length_c   1.000
_cell.angle_alpha   90.00
_cell.angle_beta   90.00
_cell.angle_gamma   90.00
#
_symmetry.space_group_name_H-M   'P 1'
#
loop_
_entity.id
_entity.type
_entity.pdbx_description
1 polymer ?
#
loop_
_entity_poly.entity_id
_entity_poly.type
_entity_poly.pdbx_seq_one_letter_code
_entity_poly.pdbx_strand_id
1 'polypeptide(L)'
;MWAAKIATGPTISLWSTRFCPGCSTDPKDKPVTPKKTNIRKRVQFANPVEGSTPTAALNNHFQSNLRINVTYRALAHVKPPARILRKHNKRQIAAIGASIREHGFVNPILINHAGQIVSGYGRWLAATALGMTVVPVIELEHLSPEQLRLYAIADNKIAEQSEFDLDVLRIELSELGELDLDLKIELSGFATSEIDDLLCAPQPEKDGLSGPPNESEVAITRLGDVWLLGTHRLICGNSLEAETYVTLMGGEKAGMVFSDSPYNESAAAISSKGKHKHRDFAMAAGEMSPEGFTTFLTRAFRHCAQHSIDGSIHFQCMNWKHMGEMLAAGNQAYTELKQLVVWAKPSASMGTFFRSQHELIFVWKNGTGPHINNFGLGETGRYRTNVWNYKGNAGFHRARDEELAAHPTVKPWIMVADAIRDCSRRGDIILDPFGGYGTTLIAAERTGRKARLIELDPLYCDATIRRWKALSGNEAVLEATGQTFAEITRERIPGAQDGDPVPLRADGDDGAAAGEEV
;
A
#
# COMPACT_ATOMS: atom_id res chain seq x y z
N MET A 1 2.65 -58.01 4.43
CA MET A 1 3.65 -57.97 3.34
C MET A 1 3.27 -56.76 2.48
N TRP A 2 4.01 -55.66 2.42
CA TRP A 2 5.44 -55.51 2.24
C TRP A 2 5.89 -54.17 2.86
N ALA A 3 7.01 -54.20 3.57
CA ALA A 3 7.70 -53.06 4.12
C ALA A 3 8.92 -52.71 3.25
N ALA A 4 9.19 -51.44 3.02
CA ALA A 4 10.47 -50.88 2.60
C ALA A 4 10.34 -49.34 2.58
N LYS A 5 11.33 -48.50 2.90
CA LYS A 5 12.67 -48.63 3.45
C LYS A 5 13.03 -47.19 3.89
N ILE A 6 13.52 -47.03 5.10
CA ILE A 6 14.08 -45.77 5.60
C ILE A 6 15.47 -45.61 4.99
N ALA A 7 15.72 -44.48 4.31
CA ALA A 7 17.05 -44.06 3.88
C ALA A 7 17.48 -42.88 4.76
N THR A 8 18.55 -43.09 5.51
CA THR A 8 19.26 -42.13 6.35
C THR A 8 20.10 -41.19 5.49
N GLY A 9 19.91 -39.88 5.69
CA GLY A 9 20.75 -38.79 5.14
C GLY A 9 21.29 -37.92 6.28
N PRO A 10 22.42 -37.21 6.08
CA PRO A 10 23.36 -36.90 7.14
C PRO A 10 22.97 -35.70 8.00
N THR A 11 23.34 -35.83 9.26
CA THR A 11 23.28 -34.86 10.35
C THR A 11 23.97 -33.55 9.98
N ILE A 12 23.21 -32.45 9.93
CA ILE A 12 23.78 -31.09 9.90
C ILE A 12 24.03 -30.67 11.35
N SER A 13 25.29 -30.43 11.66
CA SER A 13 25.79 -30.03 12.97
C SER A 13 25.26 -28.66 13.40
N LEU A 14 24.65 -28.61 14.59
CA LEU A 14 24.39 -27.41 15.36
C LEU A 14 25.72 -26.67 15.62
N TRP A 15 25.87 -25.47 15.06
CA TRP A 15 26.90 -24.54 15.51
C TRP A 15 26.44 -23.86 16.79
N SER A 16 27.24 -24.05 17.83
CA SER A 16 27.08 -23.50 19.16
C SER A 16 27.22 -21.97 19.14
N THR A 17 26.23 -21.30 19.74
CA THR A 17 26.33 -19.91 20.17
C THR A 17 27.42 -19.78 21.23
N ARG A 18 28.55 -19.18 20.88
CA ARG A 18 29.51 -18.69 21.88
C ARG A 18 28.92 -17.48 22.58
N PHE A 19 28.57 -17.67 23.84
CA PHE A 19 28.39 -16.60 24.82
C PHE A 19 29.68 -15.77 24.91
N CYS A 20 29.56 -14.45 24.75
CA CYS A 20 30.59 -13.49 25.12
C CYS A 20 30.20 -12.91 26.50
N PRO A 21 30.92 -13.22 27.59
CA PRO A 21 30.60 -12.70 28.92
C PRO A 21 31.29 -11.36 29.11
N GLY A 22 30.50 -10.27 29.10
CA GLY A 22 31.04 -8.96 29.42
C GLY A 22 30.16 -7.81 28.99
N CYS A 23 29.00 -7.65 29.64
CA CYS A 23 28.36 -6.33 29.78
C CYS A 23 27.53 -6.33 31.06
N SER A 24 28.08 -5.64 32.06
CA SER A 24 27.47 -5.27 33.33
C SER A 24 26.30 -4.30 33.11
N THR A 25 25.21 -4.50 33.86
CA THR A 25 24.06 -3.60 33.98
C THR A 25 24.35 -2.52 35.02
N ASP A 26 24.50 -1.24 34.63
CA ASP A 26 24.46 -0.11 35.56
C ASP A 26 23.41 0.93 35.09
N PRO A 27 22.38 1.23 35.91
CA PRO A 27 21.29 2.12 35.52
C PRO A 27 21.61 3.58 35.89
N LYS A 28 22.51 4.22 35.14
CA LYS A 28 22.71 5.69 35.20
C LYS A 28 23.13 6.25 33.84
N ASP A 29 22.23 6.26 32.87
CA ASP A 29 22.35 7.17 31.73
C ASP A 29 20.97 7.72 31.32
N LYS A 30 20.84 9.04 31.38
CA LYS A 30 19.65 9.79 30.94
C LYS A 30 19.62 9.85 29.41
N PRO A 31 18.43 9.86 28.76
CA PRO A 31 18.35 9.95 27.32
C PRO A 31 18.82 11.33 26.84
N VAL A 32 19.89 11.33 26.04
CA VAL A 32 20.36 12.52 25.31
C VAL A 32 19.43 12.73 24.12
N THR A 33 18.79 13.91 24.07
CA THR A 33 18.00 14.36 22.92
C THR A 33 18.87 14.46 21.67
N PRO A 34 18.40 14.01 20.49
CA PRO A 34 19.19 14.09 19.27
C PRO A 34 19.30 15.56 18.84
N LYS A 35 20.52 16.11 18.90
CA LYS A 35 20.82 17.40 18.26
C LYS A 35 20.62 17.23 16.74
N LYS A 36 19.80 18.11 16.15
CA LYS A 36 19.70 18.29 14.70
C LYS A 36 21.09 18.55 14.12
N THR A 37 21.75 17.52 13.61
CA THR A 37 22.99 17.67 12.84
C THR A 37 22.61 18.04 11.41
N ASN A 38 22.81 19.32 11.07
CA ASN A 38 22.88 19.78 9.70
C ASN A 38 23.95 18.97 8.95
N ILE A 39 23.55 18.02 8.12
CA ILE A 39 24.45 17.30 7.23
C ILE A 39 24.73 18.21 6.03
N ARG A 40 25.64 19.18 6.24
CA ARG A 40 26.50 19.69 5.18
C ARG A 40 27.90 19.16 5.45
N LYS A 41 28.13 17.85 5.24
CA LYS A 41 29.49 17.38 5.03
C LYS A 41 29.92 17.87 3.64
N ARG A 42 30.48 19.08 3.62
CA ARG A 42 31.27 19.57 2.50
C ARG A 42 32.31 18.50 2.22
N VAL A 43 32.27 17.89 1.03
CA VAL A 43 33.41 17.15 0.50
C VAL A 43 34.56 18.16 0.45
N GLN A 44 35.47 18.08 1.43
CA GLN A 44 36.70 18.87 1.41
C GLN A 44 37.60 18.23 0.35
N PHE A 45 37.57 18.78 -0.87
CA PHE A 45 38.68 18.62 -1.77
C PHE A 45 39.90 19.22 -1.07
N ALA A 46 40.99 18.44 -0.95
CA ALA A 46 42.23 18.95 -0.39
C ALA A 46 42.65 20.22 -1.16
N ASN A 47 42.90 21.32 -0.44
CA ASN A 47 43.43 22.53 -1.08
C ASN A 47 44.79 22.19 -1.72
N PRO A 48 45.08 22.71 -2.93
CA PRO A 48 46.39 22.52 -3.53
C PRO A 48 47.45 23.15 -2.63
N VAL A 49 48.56 22.46 -2.43
CA VAL A 49 49.73 22.96 -1.68
C VAL A 49 50.27 24.20 -2.41
N GLU A 50 50.28 25.36 -1.75
CA GLU A 50 50.89 26.58 -2.28
C GLU A 50 52.41 26.38 -2.40
N GLY A 51 52.91 26.41 -3.63
CA GLY A 51 54.35 26.30 -3.91
C GLY A 51 54.73 25.45 -5.12
N SER A 52 53.79 24.74 -5.76
CA SER A 52 54.03 24.10 -7.06
C SER A 52 53.66 25.06 -8.19
N THR A 53 54.61 25.32 -9.09
CA THR A 53 54.36 25.88 -10.43
C THR A 53 53.12 25.23 -11.05
N PRO A 54 52.26 25.98 -11.78
CA PRO A 54 51.04 25.44 -12.39
C PRO A 54 51.44 24.42 -13.46
N THR A 55 51.63 23.18 -13.02
CA THR A 55 52.01 22.07 -13.89
C THR A 55 50.71 21.61 -14.50
N ALA A 56 50.50 21.97 -15.76
CA ALA A 56 49.46 21.51 -16.68
C ALA A 56 48.04 21.39 -16.11
N ALA A 57 47.09 22.13 -16.70
CA ALA A 57 45.68 21.81 -16.58
C ALA A 57 45.50 20.28 -16.69
N LEU A 58 44.96 19.66 -15.64
CA LEU A 58 44.55 18.26 -15.67
C LEU A 58 43.39 18.15 -16.67
N ASN A 59 43.73 18.14 -17.95
CA ASN A 59 42.82 17.67 -18.98
C ASN A 59 42.45 16.22 -18.60
N ASN A 60 41.19 15.83 -18.80
CA ASN A 60 40.62 14.49 -18.56
C ASN A 60 41.27 13.37 -19.43
N HIS A 61 42.57 13.40 -19.63
CA HIS A 61 43.33 12.59 -20.58
C HIS A 61 44.08 11.47 -19.86
N PHE A 62 43.35 10.53 -19.26
CA PHE A 62 43.92 9.20 -19.01
C PHE A 62 44.16 8.44 -20.34
N GLN A 63 43.42 8.81 -21.40
CA GLN A 63 43.68 8.47 -22.81
C GLN A 63 43.28 9.64 -23.72
N SER A 64 44.23 10.47 -24.14
CA SER A 64 43.97 11.78 -24.78
C SER A 64 43.24 11.74 -26.12
N ASN A 65 43.20 10.58 -26.78
CA ASN A 65 42.62 10.42 -28.12
C ASN A 65 41.50 9.37 -28.20
N LEU A 66 41.06 8.79 -27.08
CA LEU A 66 39.99 7.79 -27.12
C LEU A 66 38.65 8.48 -27.45
N ARG A 67 38.07 8.13 -28.60
CA ARG A 67 36.70 8.52 -28.96
C ARG A 67 35.82 7.27 -28.96
N ILE A 68 34.85 7.26 -28.06
CA ILE A 68 33.85 6.20 -27.97
C ILE A 68 32.68 6.56 -28.88
N ASN A 69 32.34 5.66 -29.80
CA ASN A 69 31.22 5.83 -30.73
C ASN A 69 30.11 4.84 -30.42
N VAL A 70 28.87 5.33 -30.36
CA VAL A 70 27.68 4.47 -30.32
C VAL A 70 27.28 4.15 -31.75
N THR A 71 27.20 2.87 -32.09
CA THR A 71 26.74 2.39 -33.39
C THR A 71 25.57 1.43 -33.22
N TYR A 72 24.72 1.29 -34.23
CA TYR A 72 23.61 0.35 -34.20
C TYR A 72 23.97 -0.89 -35.00
N ARG A 73 23.90 -2.06 -34.37
CA ARG A 73 24.20 -3.34 -35.04
C ARG A 73 23.02 -4.29 -34.95
N ALA A 74 22.89 -5.14 -35.97
CA ALA A 74 21.92 -6.23 -35.95
C ALA A 74 22.18 -7.13 -34.74
N LEU A 75 21.14 -7.45 -33.97
CA LEU A 75 21.23 -8.25 -32.75
C LEU A 75 21.87 -9.62 -33.02
N ALA A 76 21.61 -10.19 -34.21
CA ALA A 76 22.21 -11.45 -34.68
C ALA A 76 23.75 -11.39 -34.83
N HIS A 77 24.34 -10.21 -34.96
CA HIS A 77 25.79 -10.01 -35.03
C HIS A 77 26.44 -9.72 -33.67
N VAL A 78 25.64 -9.56 -32.60
CA VAL A 78 26.11 -9.39 -31.23
C VAL A 78 26.15 -10.77 -30.55
N LYS A 79 27.35 -11.24 -30.24
CA LYS A 79 27.59 -12.62 -29.76
C LYS A 79 27.69 -12.67 -28.24
N PRO A 80 27.12 -13.69 -27.58
CA PRO A 80 27.28 -13.92 -26.14
C PRO A 80 28.76 -13.96 -25.70
N PRO A 81 29.07 -13.59 -24.44
CA PRO A 81 30.43 -13.69 -23.91
C PRO A 81 30.86 -15.15 -23.82
N ALA A 82 32.17 -15.41 -24.00
CA ALA A 82 32.73 -16.76 -23.87
C ALA A 82 32.55 -17.35 -22.46
N ARG A 83 32.45 -16.49 -21.44
CA ARG A 83 32.14 -16.86 -20.06
C ARG A 83 31.12 -15.90 -19.49
N ILE A 84 30.03 -16.44 -18.98
CA ILE A 84 28.98 -15.66 -18.32
C ILE A 84 29.41 -15.44 -16.86
N LEU A 85 29.78 -14.21 -16.52
CA LEU A 85 30.27 -13.85 -15.18
C LEU A 85 29.11 -13.62 -14.17
N ARG A 86 27.92 -13.27 -14.67
CA ARG A 86 26.72 -12.99 -13.87
C ARG A 86 25.58 -13.92 -14.23
N LYS A 87 24.91 -14.46 -13.22
CA LYS A 87 23.63 -15.12 -13.40
C LYS A 87 22.54 -14.06 -13.48
N HIS A 88 21.71 -14.10 -14.53
CA HIS A 88 20.57 -13.23 -14.70
C HIS A 88 19.30 -14.04 -14.54
N ASN A 89 18.46 -13.67 -13.57
CA ASN A 89 17.16 -14.32 -13.38
C ASN A 89 16.09 -13.67 -14.27
N LYS A 90 14.95 -14.35 -14.47
CA LYS A 90 13.87 -13.86 -15.34
C LYS A 90 13.32 -12.49 -14.90
N ARG A 91 13.26 -12.24 -13.59
CA ARG A 91 12.75 -10.98 -13.02
C ARG A 91 13.64 -9.79 -13.41
N GLN A 92 14.95 -9.92 -13.25
CA GLN A 92 15.92 -8.90 -13.65
C GLN A 92 15.85 -8.62 -15.15
N ILE A 93 15.78 -9.65 -15.99
CA ILE A 93 15.67 -9.48 -17.45
C ILE A 93 14.37 -8.76 -17.82
N ALA A 94 13.25 -9.09 -17.16
CA ALA A 94 11.99 -8.39 -17.36
C ALA A 94 12.06 -6.92 -16.94
N ALA A 95 12.72 -6.58 -15.83
CA ALA A 95 12.92 -5.21 -15.37
C ALA A 95 13.76 -4.39 -16.37
N ILE A 96 14.87 -4.96 -16.85
CA ILE A 96 15.69 -4.33 -17.90
C ILE A 96 14.85 -4.12 -19.17
N GLY A 97 14.06 -5.12 -19.57
CA GLY A 97 13.20 -5.02 -20.75
C GLY A 97 12.10 -3.96 -20.59
N ALA A 98 11.51 -3.81 -19.40
CA ALA A 98 10.54 -2.76 -19.11
C ALA A 98 11.17 -1.37 -19.21
N SER A 99 12.37 -1.18 -18.64
CA SER A 99 13.13 0.06 -18.75
C SER A 99 13.47 0.40 -20.22
N ILE A 100 13.87 -0.59 -21.02
CA ILE A 100 14.13 -0.40 -22.46
C ILE A 100 12.84 0.00 -23.22
N ARG A 101 11.68 -0.58 -22.89
CA ARG A 101 10.41 -0.21 -23.55
C ARG A 101 9.99 1.22 -23.23
N GLU A 102 10.18 1.65 -21.99
CA GLU A 102 9.75 2.97 -21.53
C GLU A 102 10.73 4.07 -21.98
N HIS A 103 12.03 3.89 -21.72
CA HIS A 103 13.03 4.94 -21.89
C HIS A 103 13.85 4.80 -23.19
N GLY A 104 13.65 3.70 -23.93
CA GLY A 104 14.53 3.31 -25.03
C GLY A 104 15.81 2.62 -24.55
N PHE A 105 16.61 2.13 -25.51
CA PHE A 105 17.86 1.43 -25.22
C PHE A 105 19.01 2.42 -24.96
N VAL A 106 18.95 3.12 -23.82
CA VAL A 106 19.84 4.24 -23.49
C VAL A 106 21.27 3.83 -23.11
N ASN A 107 21.46 2.60 -22.63
CA ASN A 107 22.77 2.08 -22.19
C ASN A 107 23.31 1.05 -23.19
N PRO A 108 24.22 1.40 -24.10
CA PRO A 108 24.71 0.47 -25.14
C PRO A 108 25.34 -0.81 -24.59
N ILE A 109 25.40 -1.83 -25.43
CA ILE A 109 26.16 -3.07 -25.15
C ILE A 109 27.63 -2.82 -25.51
N LEU A 110 28.55 -3.16 -24.60
CA LEU A 110 29.98 -3.07 -24.89
C LEU A 110 30.43 -4.36 -25.57
N ILE A 111 31.08 -4.25 -26.73
CA ILE A 111 31.54 -5.39 -27.53
C ILE A 111 33.02 -5.27 -27.87
N ASN A 112 33.66 -6.42 -28.16
CA ASN A 112 34.97 -6.46 -28.79
C ASN A 112 34.85 -6.43 -30.33
N HIS A 113 35.99 -6.42 -31.02
CA HIS A 113 36.03 -6.38 -32.49
C HIS A 113 35.35 -7.57 -33.20
N ALA A 114 35.28 -8.73 -32.53
CA ALA A 114 34.60 -9.91 -33.05
C ALA A 114 33.07 -9.90 -32.83
N GLY A 115 32.53 -8.81 -32.24
CA GLY A 115 31.14 -8.66 -31.86
C GLY A 115 30.75 -9.37 -30.57
N GLN A 116 31.71 -9.86 -29.78
CA GLN A 116 31.44 -10.55 -28.52
C GLN A 116 31.21 -9.54 -27.39
N ILE A 117 30.18 -9.80 -26.59
CA ILE A 117 29.82 -8.96 -25.44
C ILE A 117 30.93 -8.95 -24.39
N VAL A 118 31.31 -7.75 -23.97
CA VAL A 118 32.21 -7.46 -22.86
C VAL A 118 31.40 -7.05 -21.63
N SER A 119 30.40 -6.18 -21.80
CA SER A 119 29.42 -5.79 -20.78
C SER A 119 28.05 -5.53 -21.40
N GLY A 120 26.98 -5.69 -20.61
CA GLY A 120 25.59 -5.53 -21.07
C GLY A 120 24.91 -6.83 -21.50
N TYR A 121 25.39 -8.00 -21.05
CA TYR A 121 24.76 -9.29 -21.38
C TYR A 121 23.28 -9.37 -20.95
N GLY A 122 22.92 -8.84 -19.78
CA GLY A 122 21.52 -8.73 -19.36
C GLY A 122 20.67 -7.86 -20.29
N ARG A 123 21.23 -6.78 -20.86
CA ARG A 123 20.55 -5.94 -21.86
C ARG A 123 20.36 -6.67 -23.19
N TRP A 124 21.34 -7.46 -23.62
CA TRP A 124 21.21 -8.34 -24.78
C TRP A 124 20.09 -9.39 -24.60
N LEU A 125 20.03 -10.03 -23.42
CA LEU A 125 18.95 -10.98 -23.08
C LEU A 125 17.58 -10.30 -23.10
N ALA A 126 17.47 -9.10 -22.51
CA ALA A 126 16.23 -8.33 -22.52
C ALA A 126 15.81 -7.93 -23.95
N ALA A 127 16.74 -7.43 -24.76
CA ALA A 127 16.48 -7.06 -26.16
C ALA A 127 16.03 -8.27 -27.01
N THR A 128 16.63 -9.44 -26.75
CA THR A 128 16.21 -10.70 -27.37
C THR A 128 14.77 -11.06 -26.98
N ALA A 129 14.44 -10.97 -25.69
CA ALA A 129 13.09 -11.23 -25.20
C ALA A 129 12.05 -10.23 -25.73
N LEU A 130 12.47 -9.01 -26.07
CA LEU A 130 11.64 -7.98 -26.69
C LEU A 130 11.50 -8.15 -28.22
N GLY A 131 12.22 -9.08 -28.84
CA GLY A 131 12.20 -9.27 -30.30
C GLY A 131 12.89 -8.15 -31.08
N MET A 132 13.81 -7.41 -30.47
CA MET A 132 14.53 -6.34 -31.16
C MET A 132 15.47 -6.91 -32.23
N THR A 133 15.52 -6.27 -33.40
CA THR A 133 16.41 -6.68 -34.50
C THR A 133 17.73 -5.92 -34.52
N VAL A 134 17.77 -4.72 -33.93
CA VAL A 134 18.92 -3.82 -33.89
C VAL A 134 19.10 -3.26 -32.48
N VAL A 135 20.35 -3.16 -32.03
CA VAL A 135 20.70 -2.66 -30.69
C VAL A 135 21.89 -1.69 -30.76
N PRO A 136 21.95 -0.70 -29.86
CA PRO A 136 23.10 0.20 -29.76
C PRO A 136 24.27 -0.52 -29.08
N VAL A 137 25.46 -0.39 -29.67
CA VAL A 137 26.70 -0.98 -29.19
C VAL A 137 27.83 0.04 -29.17
N ILE A 138 28.79 -0.19 -28.29
CA ILE A 138 30.08 0.49 -28.23
C ILE A 138 31.17 -0.56 -28.42
N GLU A 139 32.04 -0.35 -29.39
CA GLU A 139 33.17 -1.24 -29.67
C GLU A 139 34.43 -0.77 -28.95
N LEU A 140 35.05 -1.67 -28.17
CA LEU A 140 36.22 -1.38 -27.35
C LEU A 140 37.52 -1.80 -28.06
N GLU A 141 37.82 -1.19 -29.20
CA GLU A 141 38.96 -1.55 -30.06
C GLU A 141 40.33 -1.29 -29.44
N HIS A 142 40.39 -0.35 -28.48
CA HIS A 142 41.64 0.10 -27.85
C HIS A 142 42.15 -0.83 -26.74
N LEU A 143 41.36 -1.83 -26.34
CA LEU A 143 41.73 -2.76 -25.26
C LEU A 143 42.17 -4.11 -25.82
N SER A 144 43.26 -4.65 -25.25
CA SER A 144 43.69 -6.01 -25.54
C SER A 144 42.66 -7.05 -25.08
N PRO A 145 42.70 -8.29 -25.62
CA PRO A 145 41.81 -9.36 -25.16
C PRO A 145 41.85 -9.60 -23.64
N GLU A 146 43.02 -9.47 -23.02
CA GLU A 146 43.21 -9.61 -21.56
C GLU A 146 42.61 -8.43 -20.81
N GLN A 147 42.81 -7.21 -21.32
CA GLN A 147 42.23 -5.99 -20.74
C GLN A 147 40.71 -6.01 -20.80
N LEU A 148 40.12 -6.48 -21.90
CA LEU A 148 38.67 -6.65 -22.03
C LEU A 148 38.09 -7.63 -21.00
N ARG A 149 38.81 -8.73 -20.75
CA ARG A 149 38.40 -9.72 -19.74
C ARG A 149 38.50 -9.14 -18.32
N LEU A 150 39.57 -8.40 -18.02
CA LEU A 150 39.71 -7.72 -16.74
C LEU A 150 38.64 -6.64 -16.56
N TYR A 151 38.38 -5.85 -17.60
CA TYR A 151 37.33 -4.84 -17.62
C TYR A 151 35.95 -5.45 -17.34
N ALA A 152 35.60 -6.56 -17.99
CA ALA A 152 34.33 -7.25 -17.76
C ALA A 152 34.15 -7.67 -16.28
N ILE A 153 35.23 -8.06 -15.60
CA ILE A 153 35.21 -8.37 -14.16
C ILE A 153 35.05 -7.08 -13.34
N ALA A 154 35.84 -6.06 -13.65
CA ALA A 154 35.85 -4.79 -12.93
C ALA A 154 34.50 -4.06 -13.00
N ASP A 155 33.91 -3.95 -14.20
CA ASP A 155 32.59 -3.35 -14.46
C ASP A 155 31.50 -3.99 -13.60
N ASN A 156 31.56 -5.31 -13.45
CA ASN A 156 30.64 -6.05 -12.60
C ASN A 156 30.91 -5.87 -11.10
N LYS A 157 32.18 -5.89 -10.68
CA LYS A 157 32.52 -5.87 -9.25
C LYS A 157 32.42 -4.48 -8.64
N ILE A 158 32.84 -3.44 -9.37
CA ILE A 158 32.83 -2.05 -8.90
C ILE A 158 31.39 -1.58 -8.70
N ALA A 159 30.46 -1.97 -9.58
CA ALA A 159 29.04 -1.68 -9.42
C ALA A 159 28.42 -2.28 -8.13
N GLU A 160 28.98 -3.35 -7.57
CA GLU A 160 28.53 -3.89 -6.27
C GLU A 160 29.08 -3.14 -5.05
N GLN A 161 30.11 -2.31 -5.23
CA GLN A 161 30.77 -1.64 -4.11
C GLN A 161 29.99 -0.40 -3.64
N SER A 162 29.02 0.07 -4.42
CA SER A 162 28.14 1.16 -4.06
C SER A 162 26.88 0.67 -3.36
N GLU A 163 26.43 1.41 -2.36
CA GLU A 163 25.16 1.22 -1.67
C GLU A 163 24.28 2.46 -1.85
N PHE A 164 22.96 2.30 -1.77
CA PHE A 164 22.04 3.44 -1.76
C PHE A 164 22.07 4.12 -0.40
N ASP A 165 22.13 5.45 -0.40
CA ASP A 165 21.76 6.24 0.78
C ASP A 165 20.23 6.23 0.90
N LEU A 166 19.70 5.46 1.85
CA LEU A 166 18.26 5.23 1.97
C LEU A 166 17.48 6.49 2.36
N ASP A 167 18.10 7.43 3.08
CA ASP A 167 17.45 8.69 3.44
C ASP A 167 17.27 9.58 2.22
N VAL A 168 18.31 9.69 1.39
CA VAL A 168 18.26 10.45 0.13
C VAL A 168 17.35 9.77 -0.88
N LEU A 169 17.45 8.44 -1.03
CA LEU A 169 16.61 7.67 -1.94
C LEU A 169 15.13 7.82 -1.61
N ARG A 170 14.75 7.80 -0.32
CA ARG A 170 13.38 8.02 0.10
C ARG A 170 12.86 9.39 -0.32
N ILE A 171 13.66 10.45 -0.13
CA ILE A 171 13.29 11.81 -0.54
C ILE A 171 13.06 11.84 -2.05
N GLU A 172 13.99 11.30 -2.84
CA GLU A 172 13.88 11.26 -4.30
C GLU A 172 12.62 10.50 -4.76
N LEU A 173 12.37 9.31 -4.20
CA LEU A 173 11.19 8.51 -4.55
C LEU A 173 9.88 9.17 -4.11
N SER A 174 9.87 9.90 -2.99
CA SER A 174 8.74 10.70 -2.53
C SER A 174 8.44 11.83 -3.51
N GLU A 175 9.44 12.63 -3.87
CA GLU A 175 9.30 13.75 -4.80
C GLU A 175 8.84 13.28 -6.19
N LEU A 176 9.41 12.19 -6.69
CA LEU A 176 8.99 11.58 -7.97
C LEU A 176 7.53 11.11 -7.95
N GLY A 177 7.09 10.53 -6.82
CA GLY A 177 5.70 10.08 -6.68
C GLY A 177 4.69 11.22 -6.50
N GLU A 178 5.12 12.39 -6.02
CA GLU A 178 4.28 13.59 -5.92
C GLU A 178 4.17 14.35 -7.25
N LEU A 179 5.25 14.37 -8.04
CA LEU A 179 5.30 15.10 -9.30
C LEU A 179 4.47 14.47 -10.41
N ASP A 180 4.44 13.12 -10.47
CA ASP A 180 3.71 12.40 -11.50
C ASP A 180 3.23 11.03 -10.98
N LEU A 181 1.92 10.92 -10.76
CA LEU A 181 1.28 9.68 -10.32
C LEU A 181 1.28 8.58 -11.39
N ASP A 182 1.48 8.93 -12.66
CA ASP A 182 1.57 7.97 -13.76
C ASP A 182 3.02 7.46 -13.96
N LEU A 183 4.00 8.07 -13.27
CA LEU A 183 5.37 7.62 -13.28
C LEU A 183 5.47 6.25 -12.60
N LYS A 184 5.87 5.24 -13.37
CA LYS A 184 6.09 3.87 -12.89
C LYS A 184 7.38 3.81 -12.09
N ILE A 185 7.33 4.16 -10.81
CA ILE A 185 8.46 4.11 -9.88
C ILE A 185 9.09 2.70 -9.86
N GLU A 186 8.34 1.64 -10.17
CA GLU A 186 8.84 0.27 -10.30
C GLU A 186 9.90 0.09 -11.42
N LEU A 187 10.01 1.02 -12.36
CA LEU A 187 11.07 1.02 -13.39
C LEU A 187 12.46 1.35 -12.84
N SER A 188 12.53 1.87 -11.61
CA SER A 188 13.79 2.07 -10.86
C SER A 188 14.55 0.77 -10.62
N GLY A 189 13.88 -0.38 -10.71
CA GLY A 189 14.43 -1.70 -10.42
C GLY A 189 14.19 -2.17 -8.98
N PHE A 190 13.64 -1.31 -8.11
CA PHE A 190 13.17 -1.70 -6.78
C PHE A 190 11.83 -2.44 -6.87
N ALA A 191 11.63 -3.42 -5.98
CA ALA A 191 10.32 -4.06 -5.82
C ALA A 191 9.29 -3.07 -5.28
N THR A 192 8.02 -3.26 -5.61
CA THR A 192 6.92 -2.48 -5.03
C THR A 192 6.94 -2.49 -3.51
N SER A 193 7.26 -3.63 -2.89
CA SER A 193 7.38 -3.73 -1.42
C SER A 193 8.53 -2.90 -0.85
N GLU A 194 9.67 -2.85 -1.55
CA GLU A 194 10.84 -2.07 -1.10
C GLU A 194 10.55 -0.56 -1.19
N ILE A 195 9.91 -0.13 -2.28
CA ILE A 195 9.44 1.25 -2.45
C ILE A 195 8.43 1.59 -1.35
N ASP A 196 7.45 0.72 -1.09
CA ASP A 196 6.45 0.96 -0.07
C ASP A 196 7.04 1.02 1.34
N ASP A 197 8.03 0.18 1.67
CA ASP A 197 8.68 0.20 2.98
C ASP A 197 9.54 1.46 3.17
N LEU A 198 10.15 1.98 2.10
CA LEU A 198 10.86 3.27 2.12
C LEU A 198 9.91 4.45 2.32
N LEU A 199 8.79 4.47 1.60
CA LEU A 199 7.87 5.62 1.57
C LEU A 199 6.87 5.62 2.74
N CYS A 200 6.43 4.45 3.19
CA CYS A 200 5.33 4.32 4.17
C CYS A 200 5.84 3.98 5.58
N ALA A 201 7.09 4.33 5.90
CA ALA A 201 7.67 4.07 7.22
C ALA A 201 6.74 4.61 8.33
N PRO A 202 6.41 3.80 9.36
CA PRO A 202 5.34 4.12 10.29
C PRO A 202 5.67 5.38 11.10
N GLN A 203 4.91 6.45 10.86
CA GLN A 203 4.84 7.58 11.77
C GLN A 203 3.84 7.26 12.89
N PRO A 204 4.16 7.55 14.16
CA PRO A 204 3.27 7.31 15.30
C PRO A 204 2.06 8.27 15.37
N GLU A 205 1.60 8.78 14.24
CA GLU A 205 0.53 9.77 14.17
C GLU A 205 -0.84 9.17 14.48
N LYS A 206 -1.67 9.96 15.16
CA LYS A 206 -3.10 9.67 15.32
C LYS A 206 -3.76 9.68 13.94
N ASP A 207 -4.67 8.75 13.70
CA ASP A 207 -5.35 8.55 12.41
C ASP A 207 -6.62 9.43 12.25
N GLY A 208 -6.68 10.53 13.00
CA GLY A 208 -7.80 11.48 12.99
C GLY A 208 -9.14 10.90 13.44
N LEU A 209 -9.16 9.68 14.02
CA LEU A 209 -10.41 9.03 14.40
C LEU A 209 -11.11 9.80 15.54
N SER A 210 -12.36 10.19 15.30
CA SER A 210 -13.24 10.84 16.26
C SER A 210 -14.29 9.87 16.82
N GLY A 211 -15.13 10.35 17.75
CA GLY A 211 -16.36 9.70 18.22
C GLY A 211 -17.25 9.14 17.10
N PRO A 212 -18.13 8.12 17.31
CA PRO A 212 -19.14 7.70 16.36
C PRO A 212 -20.12 8.86 16.16
N PRO A 213 -20.82 8.96 15.03
CA PRO A 213 -21.79 10.02 14.84
C PRO A 213 -22.91 9.83 15.85
N ASN A 214 -23.28 10.91 16.54
CA ASN A 214 -24.36 10.91 17.51
C ASN A 214 -25.73 10.89 16.80
N GLU A 215 -26.74 10.24 17.39
CA GLU A 215 -28.13 10.25 16.91
C GLU A 215 -28.71 11.67 16.86
N SER A 216 -28.16 12.58 17.65
CA SER A 216 -28.49 13.99 17.63
C SER A 216 -27.75 14.78 16.54
N GLU A 217 -27.05 14.17 15.58
CA GLU A 217 -26.37 14.91 14.51
C GLU A 217 -27.23 15.07 13.25
N VAL A 218 -27.13 16.24 12.61
CA VAL A 218 -27.69 16.47 11.27
C VAL A 218 -26.64 16.11 10.22
N ALA A 219 -26.98 15.19 9.32
CA ALA A 219 -26.11 14.83 8.21
C ALA A 219 -26.01 15.99 7.19
N ILE A 220 -24.77 16.31 6.83
CA ILE A 220 -24.43 17.24 5.76
C ILE A 220 -24.56 16.51 4.43
N THR A 221 -23.95 15.33 4.31
CA THR A 221 -24.07 14.44 3.14
C THR A 221 -25.51 13.97 2.95
N ARG A 222 -25.89 13.72 1.69
CA ARG A 222 -27.19 13.17 1.28
C ARG A 222 -26.96 11.98 0.35
N LEU A 223 -27.94 11.06 0.33
CA LEU A 223 -27.93 9.93 -0.59
C LEU A 223 -27.78 10.42 -2.05
N GLY A 224 -26.82 9.83 -2.77
CA GLY A 224 -26.46 10.22 -4.14
C GLY A 224 -25.31 11.23 -4.23
N ASP A 225 -24.91 11.89 -3.14
CA ASP A 225 -23.73 12.76 -3.16
C ASP A 225 -22.46 11.94 -3.44
N VAL A 226 -21.59 12.51 -4.29
CA VAL A 226 -20.24 12.00 -4.55
C VAL A 226 -19.23 13.05 -4.09
N TRP A 227 -18.42 12.67 -3.12
CA TRP A 227 -17.35 13.50 -2.59
C TRP A 227 -16.00 13.11 -3.20
N LEU A 228 -15.28 14.12 -3.69
CA LEU A 228 -13.89 14.04 -4.13
C LEU A 228 -12.99 14.40 -2.95
N LEU A 229 -12.16 13.46 -2.51
CA LEU A 229 -11.21 13.63 -1.41
C LEU A 229 -9.79 13.45 -1.96
N GLY A 230 -9.25 14.50 -2.58
CA GLY A 230 -8.01 14.41 -3.34
C GLY A 230 -8.16 13.45 -4.52
N THR A 231 -7.40 12.35 -4.52
CA THR A 231 -7.52 11.29 -5.55
C THR A 231 -8.57 10.22 -5.22
N HIS A 232 -9.21 10.31 -4.06
CA HIS A 232 -10.23 9.38 -3.59
C HIS A 232 -11.65 9.82 -3.96
N ARG A 233 -12.58 8.87 -4.00
CA ARG A 233 -14.02 9.15 -4.16
C ARG A 233 -14.80 8.41 -3.09
N LEU A 234 -15.79 9.07 -2.52
CA LEU A 234 -16.77 8.52 -1.58
C LEU A 234 -18.17 8.82 -2.12
N ILE A 235 -19.00 7.79 -2.31
CA ILE A 235 -20.42 7.96 -2.65
C ILE A 235 -21.28 7.60 -1.44
N CYS A 236 -22.25 8.47 -1.13
CA CYS A 236 -23.33 8.11 -0.23
C CYS A 236 -24.36 7.30 -1.01
N GLY A 237 -24.39 5.97 -0.84
CA GLY A 237 -25.14 5.10 -1.75
C GLY A 237 -25.31 3.67 -1.25
N ASN A 238 -26.14 2.90 -1.97
CA ASN A 238 -26.42 1.51 -1.64
C ASN A 238 -25.50 0.56 -2.44
N SER A 239 -24.70 -0.24 -1.73
CA SER A 239 -23.76 -1.20 -2.31
C SER A 239 -24.41 -2.44 -2.94
N LEU A 240 -25.73 -2.56 -2.87
CA LEU A 240 -26.50 -3.54 -3.63
C LEU A 240 -26.89 -3.04 -5.02
N GLU A 241 -26.90 -1.73 -5.27
CA GLU A 241 -27.32 -1.16 -6.55
C GLU A 241 -26.14 -1.00 -7.50
N ALA A 242 -26.33 -1.41 -8.76
CA ALA A 242 -25.25 -1.43 -9.76
C ALA A 242 -24.81 -0.01 -10.12
N GLU A 243 -25.77 0.90 -10.19
CA GLU A 243 -25.62 2.31 -10.54
C GLU A 243 -24.70 3.04 -9.55
N THR A 244 -24.70 2.62 -8.27
CA THR A 244 -23.78 3.14 -7.24
C THR A 244 -22.32 2.90 -7.64
N TYR A 245 -21.99 1.70 -8.11
CA TYR A 245 -20.62 1.37 -8.55
C TYR A 245 -20.27 2.09 -9.85
N VAL A 246 -21.19 2.16 -10.81
CA VAL A 246 -20.96 2.88 -12.07
C VAL A 246 -20.61 4.35 -11.80
N THR A 247 -21.38 5.00 -10.92
CA THR A 247 -21.18 6.41 -10.53
C THR A 247 -19.88 6.61 -9.74
N LEU A 248 -19.59 5.72 -8.78
CA LEU A 248 -18.38 5.79 -7.97
C LEU A 248 -17.11 5.58 -8.80
N MET A 249 -17.13 4.58 -9.67
CA MET A 249 -15.94 4.11 -10.38
C MET A 249 -15.62 4.93 -11.63
N GLY A 250 -16.60 5.61 -12.23
CA GLY A 250 -16.36 6.48 -13.40
C GLY A 250 -15.74 5.75 -14.60
N GLY A 251 -15.98 4.44 -14.72
CA GLY A 251 -15.38 3.58 -15.75
C GLY A 251 -14.03 2.96 -15.39
N GLU A 252 -13.38 3.40 -14.30
CA GLU A 252 -12.16 2.78 -13.78
C GLU A 252 -12.45 1.40 -13.15
N LYS A 253 -11.41 0.60 -12.92
CA LYS A 253 -11.50 -0.73 -12.29
C LYS A 253 -10.61 -0.81 -11.06
N ALA A 254 -11.12 -1.46 -10.00
CA ALA A 254 -10.35 -1.69 -8.79
C ALA A 254 -9.25 -2.74 -9.00
N GLY A 255 -8.05 -2.45 -8.50
CA GLY A 255 -6.94 -3.40 -8.44
C GLY A 255 -7.11 -4.40 -7.28
N MET A 256 -7.82 -3.99 -6.23
CA MET A 256 -8.07 -4.77 -5.03
C MET A 256 -9.37 -4.33 -4.36
N VAL A 257 -10.00 -5.24 -3.61
CA VAL A 257 -11.14 -4.94 -2.73
C VAL A 257 -10.72 -5.24 -1.29
N PHE A 258 -11.06 -4.34 -0.38
CA PHE A 258 -11.04 -4.60 1.06
C PHE A 258 -12.38 -4.17 1.62
N SER A 259 -13.09 -5.08 2.26
CA SER A 259 -14.50 -4.91 2.57
C SER A 259 -14.83 -5.52 3.93
N ASP A 260 -15.57 -4.75 4.74
CA ASP A 260 -16.06 -5.14 6.05
C ASP A 260 -17.59 -5.08 6.07
N SER A 261 -18.22 -6.04 5.38
CA SER A 261 -19.68 -6.15 5.29
C SER A 261 -20.32 -6.20 6.69
N PRO A 262 -21.54 -5.68 6.86
CA PRO A 262 -22.27 -5.81 8.13
C PRO A 262 -22.45 -7.30 8.50
N TYR A 263 -22.34 -7.61 9.79
CA TYR A 263 -22.33 -9.00 10.28
C TYR A 263 -23.73 -9.56 10.56
N ASN A 264 -24.80 -8.90 10.12
CA ASN A 264 -26.18 -9.28 10.47
C ASN A 264 -26.37 -9.47 11.98
N GLU A 265 -25.82 -8.54 12.75
CA GLU A 265 -25.88 -8.50 14.21
C GLU A 265 -26.34 -7.11 14.65
N SER A 266 -27.23 -7.04 15.64
CA SER A 266 -27.68 -5.75 16.17
C SER A 266 -26.60 -5.09 17.02
N ALA A 267 -26.59 -3.76 17.09
CA ALA A 267 -25.71 -2.99 17.95
C ALA A 267 -25.87 -3.38 19.43
N ALA A 268 -27.06 -3.81 19.85
CA ALA A 268 -27.30 -4.36 21.19
C ALA A 268 -26.56 -5.69 21.44
N ALA A 269 -26.34 -6.51 20.40
CA ALA A 269 -25.59 -7.76 20.51
C ALA A 269 -24.06 -7.55 20.51
N ILE A 270 -23.59 -6.45 19.92
CA ILE A 270 -22.16 -6.14 19.73
C ILE A 270 -21.62 -5.16 20.79
N SER A 271 -22.49 -4.36 21.42
CA SER A 271 -22.09 -3.37 22.43
C SER A 271 -21.95 -3.98 23.83
N SER A 272 -20.92 -3.53 24.57
CA SER A 272 -20.81 -3.82 26.00
C SER A 272 -21.88 -3.04 26.78
N LYS A 273 -22.28 -3.49 27.97
CA LYS A 273 -23.22 -2.79 28.90
C LYS A 273 -22.65 -1.46 29.47
N GLY A 274 -21.95 -0.67 28.65
CA GLY A 274 -21.38 0.62 28.99
C GLY A 274 -22.37 1.79 28.81
N LYS A 275 -21.93 3.00 29.18
CA LYS A 275 -22.73 4.24 29.10
C LYS A 275 -23.07 4.69 27.67
N HIS A 276 -22.35 4.21 26.66
CA HIS A 276 -22.51 4.61 25.27
C HIS A 276 -23.29 3.53 24.51
N LYS A 277 -24.48 3.88 23.99
CA LYS A 277 -25.24 3.04 23.06
C LYS A 277 -24.79 3.36 21.64
N HIS A 278 -24.60 2.33 20.82
CA HIS A 278 -24.33 2.50 19.39
C HIS A 278 -25.62 2.30 18.60
N ARG A 279 -25.78 3.05 17.51
CA ARG A 279 -26.87 2.87 16.55
C ARG A 279 -26.68 1.56 15.78
N ASP A 280 -27.78 0.92 15.40
CA ASP A 280 -27.75 -0.20 14.46
C ASP A 280 -27.21 0.23 13.08
N PHE A 281 -26.64 -0.72 12.34
CA PHE A 281 -26.29 -0.50 10.94
C PHE A 281 -27.55 -0.20 10.11
N ALA A 282 -27.41 0.57 9.04
CA ALA A 282 -28.52 0.90 8.13
C ALA A 282 -29.16 -0.34 7.49
N MET A 283 -28.45 -1.46 7.43
CA MET A 283 -28.91 -2.75 6.93
C MET A 283 -28.12 -3.90 7.55
N ALA A 284 -28.70 -5.11 7.57
CA ALA A 284 -28.10 -6.31 8.15
C ALA A 284 -27.68 -6.07 9.62
N ALA A 285 -28.66 -5.70 10.43
CA ALA A 285 -28.58 -5.51 11.87
C ALA A 285 -29.25 -6.67 12.64
N GLY A 286 -29.33 -7.87 12.05
CA GLY A 286 -29.88 -9.08 12.66
C GLY A 286 -31.25 -9.51 12.15
N GLU A 287 -31.80 -8.80 11.16
CA GLU A 287 -33.11 -9.07 10.58
C GLU A 287 -33.10 -10.16 9.50
N MET A 288 -31.95 -10.49 8.92
CA MET A 288 -31.89 -11.39 7.75
C MET A 288 -31.80 -12.87 8.15
N SER A 289 -32.50 -13.74 7.41
CA SER A 289 -32.26 -15.20 7.47
C SER A 289 -30.90 -15.56 6.87
N PRO A 290 -30.35 -16.75 7.15
CA PRO A 290 -29.09 -17.20 6.51
C PRO A 290 -29.12 -17.14 4.97
N GLU A 291 -30.23 -17.50 4.34
CA GLU A 291 -30.41 -17.44 2.88
C GLU A 291 -30.52 -15.99 2.40
N GLY A 292 -31.25 -15.15 3.13
CA GLY A 292 -31.35 -13.72 2.85
C GLY A 292 -29.98 -13.04 2.93
N PHE A 293 -29.21 -13.34 3.96
CA PHE A 293 -27.87 -12.80 4.15
C PHE A 293 -26.87 -13.33 3.12
N THR A 294 -26.96 -14.61 2.74
CA THR A 294 -26.19 -15.16 1.61
C THR A 294 -26.50 -14.43 0.31
N THR A 295 -27.78 -14.12 0.06
CA THR A 295 -28.20 -13.36 -1.14
C THR A 295 -27.66 -11.93 -1.12
N PHE A 296 -27.73 -11.27 0.03
CA PHE A 296 -27.14 -9.95 0.28
C PHE A 296 -25.63 -9.93 -0.05
N LEU A 297 -24.85 -10.84 0.56
CA LEU A 297 -23.41 -10.95 0.32
C LEU A 297 -23.10 -11.29 -1.14
N THR A 298 -23.85 -12.22 -1.75
CA THR A 298 -23.65 -12.61 -3.15
C THR A 298 -23.80 -11.42 -4.09
N ARG A 299 -24.79 -10.55 -3.85
CA ARG A 299 -25.03 -9.36 -4.67
C ARG A 299 -23.87 -8.37 -4.55
N ALA A 300 -23.45 -8.04 -3.33
CA ALA A 300 -22.30 -7.15 -3.11
C ALA A 300 -20.99 -7.71 -3.71
N PHE A 301 -20.72 -9.01 -3.53
CA PHE A 301 -19.52 -9.66 -4.05
C PHE A 301 -19.49 -9.67 -5.59
N ARG A 302 -20.62 -9.89 -6.25
CA ARG A 302 -20.71 -9.83 -7.71
C ARG A 302 -20.43 -8.42 -8.24
N HIS A 303 -20.94 -7.39 -7.59
CA HIS A 303 -20.64 -6.01 -7.98
C HIS A 303 -19.17 -5.68 -7.80
N CYS A 304 -18.56 -6.10 -6.69
CA CYS A 304 -17.12 -6.00 -6.48
C CYS A 304 -16.35 -6.68 -7.61
N ALA A 305 -16.66 -7.95 -7.92
CA ALA A 305 -15.99 -8.71 -8.98
C ALA A 305 -16.12 -8.03 -10.36
N GLN A 306 -17.31 -7.51 -10.68
CA GLN A 306 -17.59 -6.83 -11.95
C GLN A 306 -16.84 -5.50 -12.08
N HIS A 307 -16.54 -4.81 -10.98
CA HIS A 307 -15.86 -3.50 -10.98
C HIS A 307 -14.36 -3.58 -10.65
N SER A 308 -13.79 -4.78 -10.65
CA SER A 308 -12.36 -5.02 -10.48
C SER A 308 -11.68 -5.56 -11.74
N ILE A 309 -10.37 -5.43 -11.82
CA ILE A 309 -9.56 -6.04 -12.88
C ILE A 309 -9.53 -7.57 -12.78
N ASP A 310 -9.29 -8.25 -13.90
CA ASP A 310 -9.04 -9.69 -13.91
C ASP A 310 -7.75 -10.02 -13.14
N GLY A 311 -7.82 -10.95 -12.19
CA GLY A 311 -6.73 -11.31 -11.29
C GLY A 311 -6.70 -10.52 -9.97
N SER A 312 -7.62 -9.58 -9.70
CA SER A 312 -7.65 -8.83 -8.45
C SER A 312 -7.88 -9.72 -7.22
N ILE A 313 -7.33 -9.28 -6.07
CA ILE A 313 -7.53 -9.96 -4.77
C ILE A 313 -8.54 -9.18 -3.93
N HIS A 314 -9.53 -9.89 -3.40
CA HIS A 314 -10.64 -9.33 -2.64
C HIS A 314 -10.63 -9.88 -1.22
N PHE A 315 -10.42 -9.00 -0.24
CA PHE A 315 -10.44 -9.32 1.18
C PHE A 315 -11.84 -9.02 1.72
N GLN A 316 -12.54 -10.06 2.18
CA GLN A 316 -13.89 -9.97 2.72
C GLN A 316 -13.85 -10.35 4.20
N CYS A 317 -13.95 -9.35 5.09
CA CYS A 317 -13.96 -9.54 6.53
C CYS A 317 -15.31 -10.07 7.01
N MET A 318 -15.29 -10.99 7.99
CA MET A 318 -16.48 -11.50 8.63
C MET A 318 -16.17 -12.13 10.00
N ASN A 319 -17.17 -12.27 10.85
CA ASN A 319 -17.08 -13.13 12.03
C ASN A 319 -17.19 -14.62 11.65
N TRP A 320 -16.89 -15.52 12.60
CA TRP A 320 -16.93 -16.96 12.36
C TRP A 320 -18.34 -17.55 12.20
N LYS A 321 -19.38 -16.85 12.69
CA LYS A 321 -20.77 -17.34 12.67
C LYS A 321 -21.29 -17.42 11.23
N HIS A 322 -20.86 -16.50 10.37
CA HIS A 322 -21.30 -16.42 8.97
C HIS A 322 -20.33 -17.07 7.99
N MET A 323 -19.49 -18.01 8.45
CA MET A 323 -18.56 -18.72 7.56
C MET A 323 -19.28 -19.45 6.42
N GLY A 324 -20.46 -20.02 6.68
CA GLY A 324 -21.24 -20.73 5.67
C GLY A 324 -21.71 -19.78 4.55
N GLU A 325 -22.30 -18.65 4.92
CA GLU A 325 -22.83 -17.63 4.04
C GLU A 325 -21.72 -16.97 3.23
N MET A 326 -20.56 -16.70 3.84
CA MET A 326 -19.37 -16.16 3.15
C MET A 326 -18.84 -17.10 2.08
N LEU A 327 -18.75 -18.40 2.37
CA LEU A 327 -18.31 -19.41 1.40
C LEU A 327 -19.35 -19.58 0.29
N ALA A 328 -20.64 -19.64 0.62
CA ALA A 328 -21.72 -19.79 -0.34
C ALA A 328 -21.82 -18.60 -1.30
N ALA A 329 -21.69 -17.37 -0.79
CA ALA A 329 -21.68 -16.16 -1.59
C ALA A 329 -20.40 -16.03 -2.43
N GLY A 330 -19.24 -16.28 -1.81
CA GLY A 330 -17.94 -16.18 -2.47
C GLY A 330 -17.78 -17.15 -3.64
N ASN A 331 -18.20 -18.42 -3.47
CA ASN A 331 -18.17 -19.43 -4.53
C ASN A 331 -19.07 -19.10 -5.74
N GLN A 332 -20.06 -18.22 -5.56
CA GLN A 332 -20.92 -17.75 -6.65
C GLN A 332 -20.41 -16.49 -7.36
N ALA A 333 -19.49 -15.75 -6.74
CA ALA A 333 -19.02 -14.46 -7.22
C ALA A 333 -17.56 -14.49 -7.71
N TYR A 334 -16.74 -15.37 -7.14
CA TYR A 334 -15.30 -15.41 -7.37
C TYR A 334 -14.83 -16.72 -7.97
N THR A 335 -13.63 -16.71 -8.54
CA THR A 335 -13.06 -17.87 -9.24
C THR A 335 -12.36 -18.83 -8.28
N GLU A 336 -11.72 -18.31 -7.23
CA GLU A 336 -10.91 -19.12 -6.31
C GLU A 336 -10.89 -18.49 -4.91
N LEU A 337 -11.10 -19.30 -3.87
CA LEU A 337 -10.70 -18.93 -2.50
C LEU A 337 -9.20 -19.15 -2.36
N LYS A 338 -8.41 -18.06 -2.29
CA LYS A 338 -6.95 -18.14 -2.18
C LYS A 338 -6.52 -18.59 -0.80
N GLN A 339 -7.09 -17.97 0.24
CA GLN A 339 -6.70 -18.15 1.62
C GLN A 339 -7.85 -17.79 2.56
N LEU A 340 -7.79 -18.36 3.75
CA LEU A 340 -8.50 -17.87 4.93
C LEU A 340 -7.46 -17.27 5.87
N VAL A 341 -7.59 -15.98 6.14
CA VAL A 341 -6.76 -15.27 7.10
C VAL A 341 -7.50 -15.16 8.43
N VAL A 342 -6.79 -15.43 9.52
CA VAL A 342 -7.28 -15.24 10.89
C VAL A 342 -6.64 -13.99 11.45
N TRP A 343 -7.43 -12.94 11.66
CA TRP A 343 -6.98 -11.77 12.42
C TRP A 343 -7.10 -12.09 13.91
N ALA A 344 -5.97 -12.38 14.56
CA ALA A 344 -5.85 -12.59 15.98
C ALA A 344 -5.74 -11.24 16.72
N LYS A 345 -6.65 -11.01 17.66
CA LYS A 345 -6.70 -9.83 18.51
C LYS A 345 -5.89 -10.06 19.79
N PRO A 346 -5.28 -9.02 20.38
CA PRO A 346 -4.48 -9.16 21.62
C PRO A 346 -5.32 -9.57 22.83
N SER A 347 -6.64 -9.39 22.78
CA SER A 347 -7.56 -9.76 23.86
C SER A 347 -8.87 -10.25 23.26
N ALA A 348 -9.50 -11.20 23.95
CA ALA A 348 -10.78 -11.77 23.52
C ALA A 348 -11.94 -10.82 23.83
N SER A 349 -12.96 -10.82 22.96
CA SER A 349 -14.20 -10.08 23.16
C SER A 349 -15.05 -10.67 24.29
N MET A 350 -16.11 -9.96 24.67
CA MET A 350 -17.10 -10.48 25.61
C MET A 350 -17.84 -11.69 25.00
N GLY A 351 -18.17 -12.66 25.86
CA GLY A 351 -18.89 -13.89 25.49
C GLY A 351 -19.11 -14.80 26.70
N THR A 352 -20.12 -15.67 26.65
CA THR A 352 -20.55 -16.54 27.75
C THR A 352 -19.96 -17.96 27.70
N PHE A 353 -19.53 -18.42 26.53
CA PHE A 353 -18.84 -19.71 26.35
C PHE A 353 -17.36 -19.47 25.99
N PHE A 354 -16.91 -19.87 24.80
CA PHE A 354 -15.61 -19.45 24.29
C PHE A 354 -15.65 -17.98 23.84
N ARG A 355 -14.71 -17.18 24.34
CA ARG A 355 -14.58 -15.78 23.96
C ARG A 355 -13.86 -15.67 22.63
N SER A 356 -14.46 -14.96 21.67
CA SER A 356 -13.84 -14.79 20.36
C SER A 356 -12.63 -13.87 20.47
N GLN A 357 -11.46 -14.36 20.06
CA GLN A 357 -10.22 -13.58 19.99
C GLN A 357 -9.79 -13.35 18.54
N HIS A 358 -10.68 -13.59 17.59
CA HIS A 358 -10.33 -13.44 16.18
C HIS A 358 -11.50 -12.97 15.34
N GLU A 359 -11.15 -12.40 14.19
CA GLU A 359 -12.04 -12.26 13.04
C GLU A 359 -11.44 -12.99 11.85
N LEU A 360 -12.27 -13.29 10.86
CA LEU A 360 -11.88 -14.01 9.66
C LEU A 360 -11.85 -13.06 8.47
N ILE A 361 -10.90 -13.27 7.58
CA ILE A 361 -10.79 -12.53 6.33
C ILE A 361 -10.68 -13.56 5.21
N PHE A 362 -11.71 -13.62 4.38
CA PHE A 362 -11.77 -14.52 3.23
C PHE A 362 -11.10 -13.85 2.05
N VAL A 363 -10.02 -14.44 1.54
CA VAL A 363 -9.21 -13.87 0.47
C VAL A 363 -9.58 -14.55 -0.83
N TRP A 364 -10.34 -13.85 -1.67
CA TRP A 364 -10.83 -14.35 -2.95
C TRP A 364 -10.02 -13.79 -4.11
N LYS A 365 -9.88 -14.59 -5.16
CA LYS A 365 -9.37 -14.13 -6.46
C LYS A 365 -10.54 -13.94 -7.42
N ASN A 366 -10.57 -12.76 -8.03
CA ASN A 366 -11.46 -12.43 -9.12
C ASN A 366 -10.84 -12.86 -10.46
N GLY A 367 -11.55 -13.67 -11.23
CA GLY A 367 -11.13 -14.07 -12.57
C GLY A 367 -9.91 -14.99 -12.63
N THR A 368 -9.39 -15.17 -13.85
CA THR A 368 -8.34 -16.15 -14.17
C THR A 368 -6.96 -15.53 -14.38
N GLY A 369 -6.89 -14.21 -14.59
CA GLY A 369 -5.65 -13.46 -14.78
C GLY A 369 -4.64 -13.60 -13.63
N PRO A 370 -3.36 -13.22 -13.85
CA PRO A 370 -2.35 -13.24 -12.81
C PRO A 370 -2.71 -12.24 -11.70
N HIS A 371 -2.51 -12.63 -10.43
CA HIS A 371 -2.73 -11.76 -9.28
C HIS A 371 -1.44 -11.10 -8.81
N ILE A 372 -1.56 -9.97 -8.11
CA ILE A 372 -0.43 -9.29 -7.46
C ILE A 372 -0.12 -9.98 -6.14
N ASN A 373 1.17 -10.26 -5.93
CA ASN A 373 1.72 -10.77 -4.67
C ASN A 373 3.04 -10.05 -4.40
N ASN A 374 2.99 -8.98 -3.59
CA ASN A 374 4.16 -8.15 -3.29
C ASN A 374 4.98 -8.63 -2.09
N PHE A 375 4.41 -9.50 -1.25
CA PHE A 375 5.15 -10.11 -0.14
C PHE A 375 5.95 -11.34 -0.58
N GLY A 376 5.50 -12.02 -1.65
CA GLY A 376 6.14 -13.24 -2.14
C GLY A 376 6.30 -14.30 -1.04
N LEU A 377 7.42 -15.00 -1.03
CA LEU A 377 7.82 -15.88 0.08
C LEU A 377 8.83 -15.17 1.02
N GLY A 378 8.75 -13.84 1.15
CA GLY A 378 9.67 -13.03 1.96
C GLY A 378 10.97 -12.63 1.25
N GLU A 379 11.07 -12.83 -0.07
CA GLU A 379 12.28 -12.56 -0.86
C GLU A 379 12.73 -11.09 -0.81
N THR A 380 11.80 -10.16 -0.59
CA THR A 380 12.01 -8.71 -0.55
C THR A 380 11.95 -8.14 0.87
N GLY A 381 12.07 -9.00 1.90
CA GLY A 381 11.99 -8.61 3.31
C GLY A 381 10.55 -8.51 3.87
N ARG A 382 9.53 -8.40 3.01
CA ARG A 382 8.12 -8.40 3.42
C ARG A 382 7.60 -9.84 3.57
N TYR A 383 7.46 -10.31 4.80
CA TYR A 383 6.95 -11.65 5.10
C TYR A 383 5.52 -11.63 5.66
N ARG A 384 4.64 -12.47 5.13
CA ARG A 384 3.22 -12.55 5.52
C ARG A 384 2.81 -14.00 5.79
N THR A 385 2.02 -14.20 6.84
CA THR A 385 1.35 -15.48 7.15
C THR A 385 -0.16 -15.29 7.08
N ASN A 386 -0.92 -16.39 7.17
CA ASN A 386 -2.38 -16.35 7.25
C ASN A 386 -2.91 -16.11 8.67
N VAL A 387 -2.03 -15.81 9.65
CA VAL A 387 -2.43 -15.39 11.00
C VAL A 387 -1.90 -13.99 11.24
N TRP A 388 -2.81 -13.02 11.25
CA TRP A 388 -2.50 -11.60 11.36
C TRP A 388 -2.65 -11.15 12.81
N ASN A 389 -1.58 -10.62 13.39
CA ASN A 389 -1.59 -10.13 14.77
C ASN A 389 -1.64 -8.61 14.75
N TYR A 390 -2.84 -8.05 14.94
CA TYR A 390 -3.04 -6.61 15.05
C TYR A 390 -3.89 -6.28 16.26
N LYS A 391 -3.57 -5.18 16.93
CA LYS A 391 -4.39 -4.66 18.02
C LYS A 391 -5.72 -4.18 17.43
N GLY A 392 -6.84 -4.76 17.89
CA GLY A 392 -8.13 -4.11 17.74
C GLY A 392 -8.30 -2.99 18.77
N ASN A 393 -9.35 -2.18 18.64
CA ASN A 393 -9.62 -1.05 19.55
C ASN A 393 -10.05 -1.47 20.98
N ALA A 394 -10.10 -2.78 21.28
CA ALA A 394 -10.59 -3.33 22.55
C ALA A 394 -9.46 -3.72 23.54
N GLY A 395 -8.42 -2.88 23.67
CA GLY A 395 -7.32 -3.10 24.61
C GLY A 395 -7.59 -2.59 26.03
N PHE A 396 -7.05 -3.24 27.06
CA PHE A 396 -7.09 -2.77 28.45
C PHE A 396 -5.95 -1.77 28.73
N HIS A 397 -6.07 -0.51 28.27
CA HIS A 397 -5.09 0.56 28.55
C HIS A 397 -5.76 1.88 28.94
N ARG A 398 -5.00 2.81 29.57
CA ARG A 398 -5.50 4.09 30.13
C ARG A 398 -6.17 5.06 29.12
N ALA A 399 -6.06 4.82 27.82
CA ALA A 399 -6.70 5.60 26.75
C ALA A 399 -8.05 5.02 26.28
N ARG A 400 -8.60 4.06 27.04
CA ARG A 400 -9.81 3.29 26.72
C ARG A 400 -11.05 4.15 26.47
N ASP A 401 -11.20 5.27 27.18
CA ASP A 401 -12.45 6.04 27.14
C ASP A 401 -12.58 6.85 25.83
N GLU A 402 -11.48 7.32 25.23
CA GLU A 402 -11.47 7.98 23.92
C GLU A 402 -11.61 6.97 22.76
N GLU A 403 -10.94 5.81 22.85
CA GLU A 403 -10.98 4.77 21.80
C GLU A 403 -12.30 3.98 21.77
N LEU A 404 -12.93 3.72 22.92
CA LEU A 404 -14.28 3.11 22.99
C LEU A 404 -15.38 4.10 22.64
N ALA A 405 -15.18 5.38 22.95
CA ALA A 405 -16.09 6.42 22.53
C ALA A 405 -15.99 6.74 21.04
N ALA A 406 -15.11 6.10 20.25
CA ALA A 406 -14.90 6.32 18.81
C ALA A 406 -15.70 5.36 17.90
N HIS A 407 -15.64 4.04 18.13
CA HIS A 407 -16.55 3.03 17.55
C HIS A 407 -16.13 1.63 18.04
N PRO A 408 -17.06 0.69 18.29
CA PRO A 408 -16.74 -0.63 18.85
C PRO A 408 -16.01 -1.57 17.86
N THR A 409 -16.05 -1.29 16.55
CA THR A 409 -15.60 -2.24 15.50
C THR A 409 -14.82 -1.61 14.32
N VAL A 410 -14.05 -0.52 14.50
CA VAL A 410 -13.18 -0.05 13.40
C VAL A 410 -12.04 -1.05 13.19
N LYS A 411 -11.84 -1.51 11.95
CA LYS A 411 -10.64 -2.27 11.58
C LYS A 411 -9.38 -1.39 11.74
N PRO A 412 -8.26 -1.91 12.26
CA PRO A 412 -7.03 -1.14 12.38
C PRO A 412 -6.53 -0.74 11.00
N TRP A 413 -6.33 0.56 10.74
CA TRP A 413 -5.90 1.04 9.42
C TRP A 413 -4.56 0.42 8.99
N ILE A 414 -3.65 0.15 9.93
CA ILE A 414 -2.35 -0.48 9.64
C ILE A 414 -2.53 -1.89 9.04
N MET A 415 -3.51 -2.66 9.54
CA MET A 415 -3.81 -3.99 9.01
C MET A 415 -4.31 -3.89 7.57
N VAL A 416 -5.19 -2.93 7.31
CA VAL A 416 -5.74 -2.68 5.96
C VAL A 416 -4.63 -2.17 5.03
N ALA A 417 -3.78 -1.26 5.49
CA ALA A 417 -2.63 -0.75 4.74
C ALA A 417 -1.65 -1.87 4.39
N ASP A 418 -1.42 -2.82 5.31
CA ASP A 418 -0.61 -3.99 5.01
C ASP A 418 -1.23 -4.89 3.95
N ALA A 419 -2.54 -5.15 4.02
CA ALA A 419 -3.24 -5.91 2.99
C ALA A 419 -3.20 -5.20 1.62
N ILE A 420 -3.36 -3.88 1.59
CA ILE A 420 -3.24 -3.06 0.38
C ILE A 420 -1.84 -3.22 -0.22
N ARG A 421 -0.78 -3.07 0.57
CA ARG A 421 0.60 -3.24 0.10
C ARG A 421 0.90 -4.65 -0.38
N ASP A 422 0.27 -5.66 0.20
CA ASP A 422 0.47 -7.07 -0.16
C ASP A 422 -0.03 -7.40 -1.58
N CYS A 423 -1.14 -6.78 -2.00
CA CYS A 423 -1.90 -7.21 -3.18
C CYS A 423 -2.25 -6.09 -4.17
N SER A 424 -1.64 -4.91 -4.07
CA SER A 424 -1.83 -3.79 -5.02
C SER A 424 -0.54 -3.00 -5.28
N ARG A 425 -0.47 -2.25 -6.37
CA ARG A 425 0.60 -1.27 -6.66
C ARG A 425 0.21 0.12 -6.19
N ARG A 426 1.18 1.04 -6.13
CA ARG A 426 0.86 2.46 -5.92
C ARG A 426 0.00 2.97 -7.07
N GLY A 427 -0.88 3.91 -6.79
CA GLY A 427 -1.86 4.43 -7.75
C GLY A 427 -3.06 3.50 -8.05
N ASP A 428 -3.00 2.21 -7.70
CA ASP A 428 -4.13 1.29 -7.87
C ASP A 428 -5.35 1.75 -7.07
N ILE A 429 -6.53 1.41 -7.60
CA ILE A 429 -7.80 1.65 -6.94
C ILE A 429 -8.12 0.54 -5.94
N ILE A 430 -8.46 0.93 -4.71
CA ILE A 430 -8.96 0.07 -3.64
C ILE A 430 -10.45 0.36 -3.45
N LEU A 431 -11.29 -0.62 -3.78
CA LEU A 431 -12.74 -0.52 -3.64
C LEU A 431 -13.18 -1.09 -2.27
N ASP A 432 -14.02 -0.32 -1.58
CA ASP A 432 -14.70 -0.73 -0.36
C ASP A 432 -16.21 -0.45 -0.50
N PRO A 433 -17.04 -1.50 -0.64
CA PRO A 433 -18.48 -1.35 -0.76
C PRO A 433 -19.18 -1.05 0.59
N PHE A 434 -18.46 -1.05 1.71
CA PHE A 434 -18.98 -0.79 3.05
C PHE A 434 -18.00 0.11 3.81
N GLY A 435 -17.88 1.36 3.33
CA GLY A 435 -16.82 2.29 3.72
C GLY A 435 -16.78 2.66 5.20
N GLY A 436 -17.91 2.65 5.90
CA GLY A 436 -18.01 2.90 7.34
C GLY A 436 -17.30 4.18 7.76
N TYR A 437 -16.35 4.05 8.69
CA TYR A 437 -15.51 5.15 9.19
C TYR A 437 -14.33 5.55 8.28
N GLY A 438 -14.30 5.04 7.05
CA GLY A 438 -13.28 5.39 6.06
C GLY A 438 -11.92 4.76 6.29
N THR A 439 -11.83 3.65 7.04
CA THR A 439 -10.53 3.00 7.32
C THR A 439 -9.77 2.63 6.05
N THR A 440 -10.47 2.12 5.04
CA THR A 440 -9.86 1.78 3.74
C THR A 440 -9.32 3.02 3.03
N LEU A 441 -10.00 4.18 3.17
CA LEU A 441 -9.52 5.45 2.63
C LEU A 441 -8.27 5.93 3.35
N ILE A 442 -8.24 5.90 4.69
CA ILE A 442 -7.04 6.25 5.47
C ILE A 442 -5.85 5.34 5.13
N ALA A 443 -6.10 4.05 4.97
CA ALA A 443 -5.09 3.09 4.57
C ALA A 443 -4.58 3.33 3.14
N ALA A 444 -5.48 3.65 2.20
CA ALA A 444 -5.13 3.97 0.82
C ALA A 444 -4.31 5.27 0.71
N GLU A 445 -4.74 6.35 1.39
CA GLU A 445 -4.01 7.63 1.48
C GLU A 445 -2.57 7.40 1.95
N ARG A 446 -2.40 6.73 3.10
CA ARG A 446 -1.08 6.47 3.69
C ARG A 446 -0.20 5.54 2.86
N THR A 447 -0.76 4.80 1.92
CA THR A 447 -0.02 3.90 1.03
C THR A 447 0.05 4.42 -0.41
N GLY A 448 -0.45 5.62 -0.71
CA GLY A 448 -0.47 6.18 -2.07
C GLY A 448 -1.28 5.36 -3.07
N ARG A 449 -2.39 4.77 -2.62
CA ARG A 449 -3.42 4.13 -3.45
C ARG A 449 -4.66 5.02 -3.50
N LYS A 450 -5.59 4.75 -4.40
CA LYS A 450 -6.83 5.54 -4.57
C LYS A 450 -8.02 4.79 -3.97
N ALA A 451 -8.65 5.31 -2.92
CA ALA A 451 -9.88 4.72 -2.40
C ALA A 451 -11.12 5.07 -3.23
N ARG A 452 -12.02 4.09 -3.36
CA ARG A 452 -13.38 4.23 -3.86
C ARG A 452 -14.30 3.60 -2.81
N LEU A 453 -15.01 4.44 -2.06
CA LEU A 453 -15.86 4.01 -0.95
C LEU A 453 -17.35 4.16 -1.30
N ILE A 454 -18.14 3.15 -0.94
CA ILE A 454 -19.61 3.25 -0.85
C ILE A 454 -19.98 3.22 0.63
N GLU A 455 -20.74 4.20 1.10
CA GLU A 455 -21.32 4.19 2.44
C GLU A 455 -22.80 4.59 2.35
N LEU A 456 -23.68 3.80 2.95
CA LEU A 456 -25.13 4.03 2.85
C LEU A 456 -25.59 5.13 3.81
N ASP A 457 -24.94 5.24 4.95
CA ASP A 457 -25.31 6.14 6.03
C ASP A 457 -24.62 7.51 5.88
N PRO A 458 -25.38 8.59 5.66
CA PRO A 458 -24.79 9.90 5.41
C PRO A 458 -23.93 10.43 6.56
N LEU A 459 -24.20 10.03 7.81
CA LEU A 459 -23.40 10.47 8.96
C LEU A 459 -22.02 9.81 8.98
N TYR A 460 -21.93 8.55 8.56
CA TYR A 460 -20.64 7.88 8.40
C TYR A 460 -19.86 8.43 7.20
N CYS A 461 -20.54 8.90 6.15
CA CYS A 461 -19.91 9.66 5.08
C CYS A 461 -19.25 10.95 5.62
N ASP A 462 -20.00 11.75 6.39
CA ASP A 462 -19.49 12.98 7.01
C ASP A 462 -18.31 12.69 7.95
N ALA A 463 -18.41 11.65 8.78
CA ALA A 463 -17.32 11.23 9.67
C ALA A 463 -16.06 10.81 8.89
N THR A 464 -16.23 10.09 7.77
CA THR A 464 -15.13 9.73 6.87
C THR A 464 -14.45 10.96 6.28
N ILE A 465 -15.23 11.94 5.82
CA ILE A 465 -14.70 13.20 5.26
C ILE A 465 -13.89 13.98 6.31
N ARG A 466 -14.44 14.13 7.53
CA ARG A 466 -13.73 14.80 8.63
C ARG A 466 -12.44 14.07 9.01
N ARG A 467 -12.48 12.74 9.09
CA ARG A 467 -11.29 11.91 9.41
C ARG A 467 -10.19 12.09 8.36
N TRP A 468 -10.55 12.09 7.08
CA TRP A 468 -9.58 12.34 6.00
C TRP A 468 -9.04 13.76 6.00
N LYS A 469 -9.88 14.77 6.22
CA LYS A 469 -9.45 16.18 6.36
C LYS A 469 -8.45 16.34 7.50
N ALA A 470 -8.70 15.72 8.65
CA ALA A 470 -7.79 15.76 9.80
C ALA A 470 -6.43 15.10 9.50
N LEU A 471 -6.41 14.08 8.64
CA LEU A 471 -5.19 13.40 8.22
C LEU A 471 -4.42 14.20 7.15
N SER A 472 -5.12 14.63 6.10
CA SER A 472 -4.51 15.17 4.87
C SER A 472 -4.33 16.69 4.89
N GLY A 473 -5.10 17.40 5.72
CA GLY A 473 -5.19 18.86 5.70
C GLY A 473 -5.96 19.43 4.49
N ASN A 474 -6.49 18.57 3.62
CA ASN A 474 -7.18 18.97 2.39
C ASN A 474 -8.71 19.05 2.59
N GLU A 475 -9.37 19.81 1.71
CA GLU A 475 -10.84 19.93 1.71
C GLU A 475 -11.48 18.94 0.72
N ALA A 476 -12.54 18.26 1.17
CA ALA A 476 -13.36 17.43 0.29
C ALA A 476 -14.30 18.32 -0.53
N VAL A 477 -14.56 17.94 -1.78
CA VAL A 477 -15.37 18.72 -2.74
C VAL A 477 -16.54 17.86 -3.23
N LEU A 478 -17.74 18.43 -3.27
CA LEU A 478 -18.91 17.77 -3.84
C LEU A 478 -18.80 17.80 -5.37
N GLU A 479 -18.78 16.62 -6.00
CA GLU A 479 -18.56 16.49 -7.46
C GLU A 479 -19.59 17.27 -8.27
N ALA A 480 -20.85 17.28 -7.83
CA ALA A 480 -21.95 17.89 -8.57
C ALA A 480 -21.87 19.43 -8.64
N THR A 481 -21.30 20.09 -7.63
CA THR A 481 -21.31 21.56 -7.53
C THR A 481 -19.92 22.19 -7.49
N GLY A 482 -18.88 21.40 -7.21
CA GLY A 482 -17.52 21.90 -6.99
C GLY A 482 -17.33 22.64 -5.65
N GLN A 483 -18.34 22.65 -4.78
CA GLN A 483 -18.25 23.27 -3.45
C GLN A 483 -17.56 22.36 -2.45
N THR A 484 -16.81 22.96 -1.53
CA THR A 484 -16.17 22.27 -0.41
C THR A 484 -17.19 21.75 0.60
N PHE A 485 -16.79 20.76 1.40
CA PHE A 485 -17.61 20.23 2.49
C PHE A 485 -18.07 21.32 3.46
N ALA A 486 -17.21 22.30 3.76
CA ALA A 486 -17.55 23.45 4.60
C ALA A 486 -18.61 24.37 3.97
N GLU A 487 -18.52 24.63 2.66
CA GLU A 487 -19.53 25.43 1.94
C GLU A 487 -20.89 24.73 1.90
N ILE A 488 -20.90 23.43 1.59
CA ILE A 488 -22.11 22.62 1.62
C ILE A 488 -22.71 22.55 3.03
N THR A 489 -21.86 22.50 4.06
CA THR A 489 -22.31 22.57 5.47
C THR A 489 -23.08 23.86 5.72
N ARG A 490 -22.52 25.02 5.35
CA ARG A 490 -23.17 26.33 5.53
C ARG A 490 -24.47 26.47 4.73
N GLU A 491 -24.51 25.88 3.54
CA GLU A 491 -25.69 25.90 2.67
C GLU A 491 -26.82 25.02 3.21
N ARG A 492 -26.50 23.77 3.58
CA ARG A 492 -27.50 22.78 4.03
C ARG A 492 -27.91 22.99 5.49
N ILE A 493 -27.06 23.62 6.29
CA ILE A 493 -27.27 23.87 7.72
C ILE A 493 -26.92 25.34 8.05
N PRO A 494 -27.85 26.29 7.81
CA PRO A 494 -27.61 27.70 8.10
C PRO A 494 -27.27 27.94 9.59
N GLY A 495 -26.10 28.52 9.86
CA GLY A 495 -25.60 28.81 11.21
C GLY A 495 -24.67 27.75 11.82
N ALA A 496 -24.37 26.66 11.09
CA ALA A 496 -23.34 25.71 11.48
C ALA A 496 -21.93 26.33 11.37
N GLN A 497 -21.07 26.06 12.36
CA GLN A 497 -19.64 26.35 12.27
C GLN A 497 -18.93 25.24 11.48
N ASP A 498 -17.80 25.61 10.85
CA ASP A 498 -17.09 24.71 9.93
C ASP A 498 -16.60 23.45 10.64
N GLY A 499 -17.01 22.27 10.14
CA GLY A 499 -16.36 21.00 10.41
C GLY A 499 -16.80 20.23 11.65
N ASP A 500 -17.51 20.84 12.60
CA ASP A 500 -17.99 20.15 13.80
C ASP A 500 -19.34 19.44 13.58
N PRO A 501 -19.65 18.37 14.36
CA PRO A 501 -20.97 17.78 14.39
C PRO A 501 -22.04 18.83 14.72
N VAL A 502 -23.06 18.97 13.87
CA VAL A 502 -24.15 19.92 14.12
C VAL A 502 -25.24 19.20 14.92
N PRO A 503 -25.54 19.62 16.16
CA PRO A 503 -26.64 19.05 16.92
C PRO A 503 -27.99 19.38 16.27
N LEU A 504 -28.87 18.38 16.21
CA LEU A 504 -30.31 18.47 15.99
C LEU A 504 -30.83 19.48 17.01
N ARG A 505 -31.32 20.63 16.53
CA ARG A 505 -32.02 21.59 17.41
C ARG A 505 -33.12 20.83 18.12
N ALA A 506 -33.14 20.89 19.45
CA ALA A 506 -34.29 20.44 20.21
C ALA A 506 -35.47 21.35 19.83
N ASP A 507 -36.48 20.81 19.15
CA ASP A 507 -37.75 21.52 18.97
C ASP A 507 -38.33 21.78 20.37
N GLY A 508 -38.31 23.04 20.81
CA GLY A 508 -38.88 23.45 22.09
C GLY A 508 -38.11 24.57 22.78
N ASP A 509 -38.00 25.72 22.14
CA ASP A 509 -38.02 26.98 22.89
C ASP A 509 -38.71 28.03 22.01
N ASP A 510 -40.04 28.01 22.07
CA ASP A 510 -40.85 29.14 21.63
C ASP A 510 -40.36 30.33 22.44
N GLY A 511 -39.63 31.22 21.78
CA GLY A 511 -39.15 32.47 22.36
C GLY A 511 -40.32 33.25 22.94
N ALA A 512 -40.52 33.10 24.24
CA ALA A 512 -41.38 33.96 25.02
C ALA A 512 -40.80 35.38 24.91
N ALA A 513 -41.53 36.22 24.19
CA ALA A 513 -41.33 37.65 24.20
C ALA A 513 -41.39 38.15 25.66
N ALA A 514 -40.24 38.43 26.25
CA ALA A 514 -40.16 39.24 27.45
C ALA A 514 -40.38 40.69 27.03
N GLY A 515 -41.59 41.18 27.29
CA GLY A 515 -41.93 42.60 27.18
C GLY A 515 -41.09 43.45 28.12
N GLU A 516 -40.69 44.61 27.61
CA GLU A 516 -40.23 45.74 28.41
C GLU A 516 -41.38 46.23 29.30
N GLU A 517 -41.18 46.23 30.61
CA GLU A 517 -41.78 47.22 31.49
C GLU A 517 -40.74 47.73 32.49
N VAL A 518 -40.75 49.08 32.60
CA VAL A 518 -40.02 50.03 33.46
C VAL A 518 -38.64 50.49 32.99
#